data_AF-A0A0G2AUK1-F1
#
_entry.id   AF-A0A0G2AUK1-F1
#
_cell.length_a   1.000
_cell.length_b   1.000
_cell.length_c   1.000
_cell.angle_alpha   90.00
_cell.angle_beta   90.00
_cell.angle_gamma   90.00
#
_symmetry.space_group_name_H-M   'P 1'
#
loop_
_entity.id
_entity.type
_entity.pdbx_description
1 polymer ?
#
loop_
_entity_poly.entity_id
_entity_poly.type
_entity_poly.pdbx_seq_one_letter_code
_entity_poly.pdbx_strand_id
1 'polypeptide(L)'
;VRGDYDVNEAKLRAVLGCKALALAPAAVVKEVTGAEVGYAGPIGLPENVRVVWDESTAGRRNFECGANKTGEHSVNVNFGRDIPEPKEFFDIKVAREGDADPKTEKEYTVYRGSEVGNVFTLYTKFSDSFGFKFMDKDGKEKPVYMGCYGIGTTRVLGVLAEVFHDEHGVLWPENVATKNCRSREWIASLKTESTALSVPAWRMPISSECQRELWCPRRRLQTRVLR
;
A
#
# COMPACT_ATOMS: atom_id res chain seq x y z
N VAL A 1 -15.23 12.86 0.68
CA VAL A 1 -14.05 13.32 1.43
C VAL A 1 -13.91 14.83 1.26
N ARG A 2 -13.16 15.53 2.12
CA ARG A 2 -12.80 16.93 1.88
C ARG A 2 -11.96 17.03 0.60
N GLY A 3 -12.08 18.14 -0.14
CA GLY A 3 -11.53 18.26 -1.52
C GLY A 3 -10.00 18.21 -1.62
N ASP A 4 -9.30 18.33 -0.51
CA ASP A 4 -7.86 18.17 -0.36
C ASP A 4 -7.49 16.78 0.20
N TYR A 5 -8.35 15.77 0.13
CA TYR A 5 -7.98 14.38 0.42
C TYR A 5 -8.44 13.45 -0.69
N ASP A 6 -7.73 12.35 -0.83
CA ASP A 6 -8.08 11.26 -1.74
C ASP A 6 -8.85 10.17 -0.98
N VAL A 7 -9.63 9.37 -1.71
CA VAL A 7 -10.39 8.26 -1.14
C VAL A 7 -9.51 7.02 -1.05
N ASN A 8 -9.47 6.41 0.13
CA ASN A 8 -8.85 5.10 0.33
C ASN A 8 -9.85 4.00 0.00
N GLU A 9 -9.67 3.36 -1.16
CA GLU A 9 -10.58 2.31 -1.65
C GLU A 9 -10.66 1.10 -0.71
N ALA A 10 -9.58 0.74 -0.02
CA ALA A 10 -9.58 -0.40 0.90
C ALA A 10 -10.44 -0.11 2.14
N LYS A 11 -10.35 1.10 2.69
CA LYS A 11 -11.20 1.55 3.80
C LYS A 11 -12.68 1.65 3.35
N LEU A 12 -12.92 2.26 2.19
CA LEU A 12 -14.28 2.36 1.62
C LEU A 12 -14.90 0.97 1.39
N ARG A 13 -14.12 0.00 0.90
CA ARG A 13 -14.59 -1.38 0.70
C ARG A 13 -15.02 -2.02 2.02
N ALA A 14 -14.28 -1.80 3.10
CA ALA A 14 -14.63 -2.31 4.42
C ALA A 14 -15.95 -1.71 4.92
N VAL A 15 -16.15 -0.39 4.74
CA VAL A 15 -17.39 0.32 5.12
C VAL A 15 -18.60 -0.15 4.32
N LEU A 16 -18.41 -0.44 3.03
CA LEU A 16 -19.49 -0.90 2.15
C LEU A 16 -19.75 -2.41 2.24
N GLY A 17 -18.81 -3.19 2.79
CA GLY A 17 -18.91 -4.65 2.84
C GLY A 17 -18.88 -5.33 1.48
N CYS A 18 -18.36 -4.66 0.44
CA CYS A 18 -18.34 -5.19 -0.92
C CYS A 18 -17.04 -5.94 -1.24
N LYS A 19 -17.07 -6.83 -2.24
CA LYS A 19 -15.87 -7.58 -2.67
C LYS A 19 -14.97 -6.77 -3.60
N ALA A 20 -15.59 -5.94 -4.44
CA ALA A 20 -14.92 -5.11 -5.44
C ALA A 20 -15.51 -3.70 -5.45
N LEU A 21 -14.68 -2.74 -5.83
CA LEU A 21 -15.04 -1.35 -6.10
C LEU A 21 -14.43 -0.96 -7.43
N ALA A 22 -15.12 -0.07 -8.13
CA ALA A 22 -14.63 0.55 -9.34
C ALA A 22 -15.22 1.97 -9.42
N LEU A 23 -14.45 2.89 -9.99
CA LEU A 23 -14.97 4.22 -10.30
C LEU A 23 -16.08 4.12 -11.35
N ALA A 24 -17.15 4.90 -11.13
CA ALA A 24 -18.25 4.95 -12.07
C ALA A 24 -17.77 5.57 -13.40
N PRO A 25 -18.09 4.97 -14.56
CA PRO A 25 -17.87 5.59 -15.85
C PRO A 25 -18.64 6.91 -15.97
N ALA A 26 -18.13 7.86 -16.76
CA ALA A 26 -18.75 9.18 -16.95
C ALA A 26 -20.22 9.10 -17.40
N ALA A 27 -20.58 8.10 -18.20
CA ALA A 27 -21.96 7.86 -18.62
C ALA A 27 -22.89 7.57 -17.44
N VAL A 28 -22.45 6.74 -16.49
CA VAL A 28 -23.22 6.40 -15.28
C VAL A 28 -23.35 7.60 -14.37
N VAL A 29 -22.28 8.40 -14.22
CA VAL A 29 -22.34 9.65 -13.44
C VAL A 29 -23.39 10.60 -14.03
N LYS A 30 -23.41 10.77 -15.35
CA LYS A 30 -24.39 11.63 -16.04
C LYS A 30 -25.82 11.11 -15.94
N GLU A 31 -26.02 9.80 -15.99
CA GLU A 31 -27.34 9.18 -15.80
C GLU A 31 -27.88 9.40 -14.38
N VAL A 32 -27.05 9.18 -13.37
CA VAL A 32 -27.45 9.23 -11.95
C VAL A 32 -27.59 10.67 -11.44
N THR A 33 -26.68 11.55 -11.84
CA THR A 33 -26.60 12.92 -11.31
C THR A 33 -27.18 13.97 -12.25
N GLY A 34 -27.39 13.64 -13.53
CA GLY A 34 -27.76 14.62 -14.55
C GLY A 34 -26.60 15.51 -15.04
N ALA A 35 -25.39 15.35 -14.48
CA ALA A 35 -24.24 16.21 -14.75
C ALA A 35 -22.98 15.45 -15.18
N GLU A 36 -22.07 16.17 -15.83
CA GLU A 36 -20.75 15.63 -16.19
C GLU A 36 -19.82 15.53 -14.97
N VAL A 37 -18.81 14.67 -15.09
CA VAL A 37 -17.80 14.48 -14.04
C VAL A 37 -17.14 15.83 -13.73
N GLY A 38 -17.11 16.19 -12.44
CA GLY A 38 -16.68 17.50 -11.96
C GLY A 38 -17.81 18.32 -11.35
N TYR A 39 -19.05 18.14 -11.82
CA TYR A 39 -20.22 18.88 -11.34
C TYR A 39 -21.19 18.02 -10.49
N ALA A 40 -20.82 16.76 -10.25
CA ALA A 40 -21.56 15.83 -9.41
C ALA A 40 -21.43 16.19 -7.92
N GLY A 41 -22.54 16.11 -7.18
CA GLY A 41 -22.58 16.41 -5.76
C GLY A 41 -23.70 15.67 -5.01
N PRO A 42 -23.76 15.82 -3.68
CA PRO A 42 -24.63 15.05 -2.80
C PRO A 42 -26.08 15.53 -2.74
N ILE A 43 -26.42 16.66 -3.35
CA ILE A 43 -27.74 17.30 -3.24
C ILE A 43 -28.71 16.67 -4.24
N GLY A 44 -29.84 16.14 -3.78
CA GLY A 44 -30.89 15.64 -4.67
C GLY A 44 -30.53 14.36 -5.43
N LEU A 45 -29.62 13.54 -4.88
CA LEU A 45 -29.29 12.24 -5.46
C LEU A 45 -30.48 11.26 -5.34
N PRO A 46 -30.63 10.33 -6.29
CA PRO A 46 -31.65 9.28 -6.23
C PRO A 46 -31.54 8.42 -4.95
N GLU A 47 -32.69 7.94 -4.44
CA GLU A 47 -32.73 7.16 -3.17
C GLU A 47 -31.92 5.86 -3.21
N ASN A 48 -31.67 5.30 -4.39
CA ASN A 48 -30.83 4.11 -4.57
C ASN A 48 -29.33 4.40 -4.46
N VAL A 49 -28.91 5.67 -4.33
CA VAL A 49 -27.50 6.05 -4.18
C VAL A 49 -27.18 6.23 -2.71
N ARG A 50 -26.35 5.33 -2.17
CA ARG A 50 -25.80 5.47 -0.82
C ARG A 50 -24.67 6.48 -0.81
N VAL A 51 -24.83 7.56 -0.05
CA VAL A 51 -23.77 8.56 0.21
C VAL A 51 -23.00 8.18 1.47
N VAL A 52 -21.67 8.15 1.38
CA VAL A 52 -20.77 7.88 2.51
C VAL A 52 -19.91 9.10 2.75
N TRP A 53 -19.86 9.56 4.01
CA TRP A 53 -19.14 10.77 4.41
C TRP A 53 -17.89 10.42 5.21
N ASP A 54 -16.83 11.16 4.96
CA ASP A 54 -15.56 10.97 5.68
C ASP A 54 -15.51 11.84 6.93
N GLU A 55 -14.79 11.42 7.96
CA GLU A 55 -14.57 12.20 9.19
C GLU A 55 -14.02 13.62 8.92
N SER A 56 -13.23 13.83 7.86
CA SER A 56 -12.75 15.18 7.46
C SER A 56 -13.86 16.15 7.07
N THR A 57 -15.07 15.63 6.82
CA THR A 57 -16.26 16.42 6.46
C THR A 57 -17.16 16.69 7.66
N ALA A 58 -16.93 16.04 8.80
CA ALA A 58 -17.71 16.24 10.02
C ALA A 58 -17.62 17.71 10.50
N GLY A 59 -18.77 18.27 10.89
CA GLY A 59 -18.85 19.64 11.40
C GLY A 59 -18.61 20.75 10.36
N ARG A 60 -18.39 20.41 9.08
CA ARG A 60 -18.27 21.44 8.04
C ARG A 60 -19.58 22.20 7.87
N ARG A 61 -19.45 23.49 7.66
CA ARG A 61 -20.54 24.42 7.35
C ARG A 61 -20.16 25.22 6.12
N ASN A 62 -21.17 25.66 5.37
CA ASN A 62 -21.01 26.50 4.19
C ASN A 62 -19.98 25.98 3.17
N PHE A 63 -19.96 24.67 2.93
CA PHE A 63 -19.00 24.07 1.99
C PHE A 63 -19.52 24.15 0.54
N GLU A 64 -18.63 23.92 -0.40
CA GLU A 64 -18.91 23.85 -1.83
C GLU A 64 -19.02 22.40 -2.29
N CYS A 65 -19.97 22.11 -3.18
CA CYS A 65 -20.06 20.83 -3.89
C CYS A 65 -20.67 21.01 -5.28
N GLY A 66 -20.56 20.00 -6.14
CA GLY A 66 -21.24 20.00 -7.44
C GLY A 66 -22.76 20.18 -7.29
N ALA A 67 -23.37 20.94 -8.21
CA ALA A 67 -24.81 21.23 -8.18
C ALA A 67 -25.67 20.16 -8.88
N ASN A 68 -25.06 19.06 -9.36
CA ASN A 68 -25.75 18.07 -10.21
C ASN A 68 -26.30 18.71 -11.50
N LYS A 69 -25.63 19.77 -11.97
CA LYS A 69 -25.87 20.42 -13.26
C LYS A 69 -24.55 20.86 -13.87
N THR A 70 -24.29 20.46 -15.11
CA THR A 70 -23.02 20.76 -15.81
C THR A 70 -22.79 22.28 -15.87
N GLY A 71 -21.62 22.72 -15.41
CA GLY A 71 -21.23 24.14 -15.37
C GLY A 71 -21.55 24.86 -14.06
N GLU A 72 -22.21 24.21 -13.09
CA GLU A 72 -22.69 24.86 -11.86
C GLU A 72 -22.26 24.12 -10.60
N HIS A 73 -21.85 24.89 -9.59
CA HIS A 73 -21.54 24.42 -8.23
C HIS A 73 -22.47 25.08 -7.22
N SER A 74 -22.81 24.33 -6.17
CA SER A 74 -23.55 24.83 -5.02
C SER A 74 -22.56 25.31 -3.97
N VAL A 75 -22.72 26.55 -3.53
CA VAL A 75 -21.93 27.16 -2.45
C VAL A 75 -22.78 27.33 -1.19
N ASN A 76 -22.12 27.49 -0.04
CA ASN A 76 -22.76 27.66 1.26
C ASN A 76 -23.66 26.47 1.66
N VAL A 77 -23.30 25.24 1.26
CA VAL A 77 -24.07 24.03 1.57
C VAL A 77 -23.87 23.62 3.03
N ASN A 78 -24.94 23.19 3.70
CA ASN A 78 -24.95 22.78 5.10
C ASN A 78 -25.71 21.47 5.33
N PHE A 79 -25.16 20.64 6.23
CA PHE A 79 -25.86 19.47 6.77
C PHE A 79 -27.13 19.90 7.53
N GLY A 80 -28.17 19.07 7.45
CA GLY A 80 -29.49 19.30 8.05
C GLY A 80 -30.39 20.29 7.29
N ARG A 81 -29.81 21.29 6.61
CA ARG A 81 -30.55 22.27 5.80
C ARG A 81 -30.70 21.82 4.34
N ASP A 82 -29.59 21.57 3.66
CA ASP A 82 -29.59 21.27 2.20
C ASP A 82 -29.41 19.79 1.91
N ILE A 83 -28.66 19.09 2.77
CA ILE A 83 -28.47 17.64 2.72
C ILE A 83 -28.80 17.01 4.07
N PRO A 84 -29.34 15.80 4.11
CA PRO A 84 -29.58 15.10 5.36
C PRO A 84 -28.31 14.97 6.19
N GLU A 85 -28.43 15.13 7.50
CA GLU A 85 -27.30 14.95 8.40
C GLU A 85 -26.86 13.46 8.39
N PRO A 86 -25.58 13.16 8.11
CA PRO A 86 -25.09 11.80 8.09
C PRO A 86 -25.24 11.15 9.47
N LYS A 87 -25.78 9.93 9.52
CA LYS A 87 -25.89 9.16 10.77
C LYS A 87 -24.52 8.84 11.37
N GLU A 88 -23.53 8.65 10.50
CA GLU A 88 -22.18 8.25 10.85
C GLU A 88 -21.21 8.84 9.83
N PHE A 89 -20.00 9.17 10.31
CA PHE A 89 -18.85 9.53 9.51
C PHE A 89 -17.83 8.40 9.60
N PHE A 90 -17.14 8.12 8.50
CA PHE A 90 -16.20 7.00 8.40
C PHE A 90 -14.78 7.51 8.13
N ASP A 91 -13.76 6.81 8.62
CA ASP A 91 -12.38 7.02 8.14
C ASP A 91 -12.22 6.35 6.77
N ILE A 92 -12.35 7.13 5.70
CA ILE A 92 -12.18 6.68 4.31
C ILE A 92 -11.18 7.53 3.52
N LYS A 93 -10.57 8.54 4.13
CA LYS A 93 -9.51 9.32 3.50
C LYS A 93 -8.16 8.59 3.49
N VAL A 94 -7.33 8.93 2.51
CA VAL A 94 -5.89 8.66 2.53
C VAL A 94 -5.24 9.68 3.47
N ALA A 95 -4.54 9.20 4.51
CA ALA A 95 -3.82 10.06 5.43
C ALA A 95 -2.71 10.83 4.70
N ARG A 96 -2.48 12.08 5.11
CA ARG A 96 -1.44 12.95 4.55
C ARG A 96 -0.40 13.28 5.60
N GLU A 97 0.78 13.66 5.14
CA GLU A 97 1.85 14.15 6.02
C GLU A 97 1.34 15.36 6.82
N GLY A 98 1.59 15.35 8.13
CA GLY A 98 1.09 16.36 9.07
C GLY A 98 -0.31 16.08 9.65
N ASP A 99 -1.04 15.07 9.18
CA ASP A 99 -2.26 14.62 9.86
C ASP A 99 -1.91 14.11 11.28
N ALA A 100 -2.80 14.26 12.25
CA ALA A 100 -2.58 13.70 13.58
C ALA A 100 -2.73 12.17 13.56
N ASP A 101 -1.75 11.45 14.09
CA ASP A 101 -1.83 10.01 14.32
C ASP A 101 -2.94 9.72 15.36
N PRO A 102 -3.91 8.84 15.08
CA PRO A 102 -5.06 8.62 15.94
C PRO A 102 -4.74 7.94 17.28
N LYS A 103 -3.53 7.39 17.46
CA LYS A 103 -3.09 6.74 18.70
C LYS A 103 -2.16 7.61 19.52
N THR A 104 -1.32 8.40 18.85
CA THR A 104 -0.24 9.14 19.51
C THR A 104 -0.41 10.65 19.45
N GLU A 105 -1.35 11.16 18.66
CA GLU A 105 -1.61 12.59 18.39
C GLU A 105 -0.42 13.35 17.81
N LYS A 106 0.66 12.65 17.47
CA LYS A 106 1.83 13.22 16.81
C LYS A 106 1.55 13.38 15.32
N GLU A 107 2.31 14.27 14.69
CA GLU A 107 2.27 14.45 13.25
C GLU A 107 2.64 13.15 12.51
N TYR A 108 1.80 12.79 11.55
CA TYR A 108 2.00 11.65 10.68
C TYR A 108 3.11 11.97 9.69
N THR A 109 4.21 11.23 9.78
CA THR A 109 5.35 11.32 8.85
C THR A 109 5.28 10.21 7.81
N VAL A 110 5.54 10.54 6.54
CA VAL A 110 5.52 9.59 5.44
C VAL A 110 6.94 9.16 5.08
N TYR A 111 7.18 7.85 5.08
CA TYR A 111 8.42 7.27 4.57
C TYR A 111 8.13 6.41 3.35
N ARG A 112 9.07 6.38 2.41
CA ARG A 112 9.04 5.40 1.33
C ARG A 112 9.73 4.13 1.81
N GLY A 113 9.09 3.00 1.57
CA GLY A 113 9.62 1.69 1.92
C GLY A 113 9.31 0.68 0.83
N SER A 114 10.18 -0.32 0.71
CA SER A 114 9.96 -1.47 -0.15
C SER A 114 9.53 -2.65 0.72
N GLU A 115 8.34 -3.20 0.48
CA GLU A 115 7.84 -4.36 1.22
C GLU A 115 8.66 -5.60 0.84
N VAL A 116 9.57 -5.99 1.73
CA VAL A 116 10.43 -7.19 1.58
C VAL A 116 9.83 -8.45 2.19
N GLY A 117 8.81 -8.31 3.02
CA GLY A 117 8.13 -9.45 3.65
C GLY A 117 6.83 -9.03 4.33
N ASN A 118 5.99 -10.02 4.59
CA ASN A 118 4.68 -9.82 5.17
C ASN A 118 4.27 -11.04 6.02
N VAL A 119 3.49 -10.78 7.06
CA VAL A 119 2.95 -11.79 7.98
C VAL A 119 1.44 -11.65 8.01
N PHE A 120 0.75 -12.73 7.67
CA PHE A 120 -0.71 -12.76 7.61
C PHE A 120 -1.28 -13.78 8.61
N THR A 121 -2.25 -13.34 9.41
CA THR A 121 -3.10 -14.23 10.19
C THR A 121 -4.23 -14.73 9.30
N LEU A 122 -4.20 -16.01 8.94
CA LEU A 122 -5.19 -16.62 8.04
C LEU A 122 -6.38 -17.21 8.80
N TYR A 123 -6.28 -17.30 10.13
CA TYR A 123 -7.27 -17.91 11.01
C TYR A 123 -7.65 -19.31 10.47
N THR A 124 -8.93 -19.59 10.27
CA THR A 124 -9.41 -20.88 9.80
C THR A 124 -9.75 -20.90 8.30
N LYS A 125 -9.48 -19.81 7.56
CA LYS A 125 -9.93 -19.64 6.17
C LYS A 125 -9.60 -20.84 5.27
N PHE A 126 -8.35 -21.33 5.35
CA PHE A 126 -7.88 -22.44 4.54
C PHE A 126 -8.15 -23.80 5.19
N SER A 127 -8.03 -23.91 6.51
CA SER A 127 -8.34 -25.16 7.23
C SER A 127 -9.79 -25.56 7.02
N ASP A 128 -10.73 -24.60 7.03
CA ASP A 128 -12.16 -24.86 6.79
C ASP A 128 -12.39 -25.31 5.35
N SER A 129 -11.72 -24.67 4.38
CA SER A 129 -11.83 -25.00 2.95
C SER A 129 -11.27 -26.39 2.62
N PHE A 130 -10.18 -26.81 3.28
CA PHE A 130 -9.55 -28.11 3.07
C PHE A 130 -10.05 -29.22 3.99
N GLY A 131 -10.92 -28.90 4.96
CA GLY A 131 -11.34 -29.85 6.00
C GLY A 131 -10.18 -30.26 6.93
N PHE A 132 -9.15 -29.43 7.07
CA PHE A 132 -7.98 -29.72 7.89
C PHE A 132 -8.24 -29.40 9.36
N LYS A 133 -8.51 -30.46 10.14
CA LYS A 133 -8.91 -30.37 11.55
C LYS A 133 -7.99 -31.19 12.45
N PHE A 134 -8.01 -30.88 13.74
CA PHE A 134 -7.37 -31.67 14.79
C PHE A 134 -8.39 -31.99 15.89
N MET A 135 -8.13 -33.04 16.66
CA MET A 135 -8.92 -33.37 17.85
C MET A 135 -8.34 -32.63 19.05
N ASP A 136 -9.16 -31.84 19.73
CA ASP A 136 -8.74 -31.13 20.93
C ASP A 136 -8.71 -32.05 22.17
N LYS A 137 -8.28 -31.49 23.29
CA LYS A 137 -8.20 -32.18 24.58
C LYS A 137 -9.54 -32.75 25.09
N ASP A 138 -10.66 -32.23 24.58
CA ASP A 138 -12.01 -32.62 24.98
C ASP A 138 -12.62 -33.61 23.96
N GLY A 139 -11.82 -34.09 23.00
CA GLY A 139 -12.24 -35.03 21.96
C GLY A 139 -13.03 -34.39 20.82
N LYS A 140 -13.07 -33.05 20.72
CA LYS A 140 -13.83 -32.34 19.70
C LYS A 140 -12.94 -31.98 18.52
N GLU A 141 -13.46 -32.20 17.31
CA GLU A 141 -12.79 -31.71 16.10
C GLU A 141 -12.83 -30.18 16.04
N LYS A 142 -11.67 -29.56 15.86
CA LYS A 142 -11.52 -28.12 15.64
C LYS A 142 -10.66 -27.85 14.41
N PRO A 143 -10.98 -26.79 13.63
CA PRO A 143 -10.13 -26.38 12.52
C PRO A 143 -8.78 -25.86 13.04
N VAL A 144 -7.73 -26.09 12.26
CA VAL A 144 -6.38 -25.61 12.59
C VAL A 144 -6.30 -24.10 12.34
N TYR A 145 -5.85 -23.33 13.33
CA TYR A 145 -5.53 -21.91 13.14
C TYR A 145 -4.22 -21.76 12.37
N MET A 146 -4.26 -20.99 11.28
CA MET A 146 -3.14 -20.83 10.37
C MET A 146 -2.59 -19.40 10.35
N GLY A 147 -1.27 -19.32 10.24
CA GLY A 147 -0.54 -18.10 9.90
C GLY A 147 0.35 -18.35 8.68
N CYS A 148 0.68 -17.29 7.95
CA CYS A 148 1.62 -17.34 6.84
C CYS A 148 2.65 -16.22 6.98
N TYR A 149 3.89 -16.53 6.65
CA TYR A 149 5.03 -15.62 6.67
C TYR A 149 5.74 -15.72 5.33
N GLY A 150 5.96 -14.60 4.68
CA GLY A 150 6.64 -14.52 3.40
C GLY A 150 7.75 -13.49 3.43
N ILE A 151 8.91 -13.84 2.86
CA ILE A 151 10.03 -12.93 2.61
C ILE A 151 10.43 -13.07 1.14
N GLY A 152 10.44 -11.95 0.41
CA GLY A 152 10.85 -11.90 -0.99
C GLY A 152 12.36 -11.85 -1.09
N THR A 153 13.03 -12.99 -1.08
CA THR A 153 14.51 -13.08 -1.07
C THR A 153 15.18 -12.33 -2.24
N THR A 154 14.60 -12.41 -3.45
CA THR A 154 15.08 -11.66 -4.62
C THR A 154 14.87 -10.15 -4.48
N ARG A 155 13.75 -9.74 -3.87
CA ARG A 155 13.47 -8.33 -3.59
C ARG A 155 14.39 -7.77 -2.50
N VAL A 156 14.66 -8.55 -1.46
CA VAL A 156 15.65 -8.19 -0.42
C VAL A 156 16.99 -7.86 -1.07
N LEU A 157 17.45 -8.67 -2.03
CA LEU A 157 18.70 -8.40 -2.74
C LEU A 157 18.67 -7.06 -3.50
N GLY A 158 17.55 -6.74 -4.15
CA GLY A 158 17.36 -5.45 -4.81
C GLY A 158 17.36 -4.26 -3.83
N VAL A 159 16.67 -4.40 -2.70
CA VAL A 159 16.66 -3.38 -1.64
C VAL A 159 18.05 -3.20 -1.03
N LEU A 160 18.83 -4.28 -0.86
CA LEU A 160 20.21 -4.18 -0.42
C LEU A 160 21.06 -3.37 -1.41
N ALA A 161 20.89 -3.59 -2.71
CA ALA A 161 21.58 -2.80 -3.72
C ALA A 161 21.10 -1.34 -3.76
N GLU A 162 19.81 -1.07 -3.49
CA GLU A 162 19.26 0.28 -3.44
C GLU A 162 19.75 1.06 -2.21
N VAL A 163 19.77 0.43 -1.03
CA VAL A 163 20.14 1.08 0.23
C VAL A 163 21.66 1.13 0.44
N PHE A 164 22.37 0.08 0.02
CA PHE A 164 23.81 -0.04 0.21
C PHE A 164 24.53 0.03 -1.14
N HIS A 165 24.62 1.23 -1.68
CA HIS A 165 25.47 1.51 -2.85
C HIS A 165 26.13 2.88 -2.72
N ASP A 166 27.14 3.08 -3.56
CA ASP A 166 27.76 4.38 -3.81
C ASP A 166 28.04 4.52 -5.32
N GLU A 167 28.84 5.52 -5.69
CA GLU A 167 29.20 5.80 -7.09
C GLU A 167 29.99 4.68 -7.78
N HIS A 168 30.61 3.76 -7.03
CA HIS A 168 31.36 2.63 -7.62
C HIS A 168 30.71 1.26 -7.41
N GLY A 169 29.47 1.22 -6.92
CA GLY A 169 28.60 0.05 -6.97
C GLY A 169 28.03 -0.37 -5.63
N VAL A 170 27.62 -1.64 -5.55
CA VAL A 170 26.95 -2.21 -4.37
C VAL A 170 27.94 -2.45 -3.24
N LEU A 171 27.56 -2.06 -2.03
CA LEU A 171 28.25 -2.27 -0.77
C LEU A 171 27.54 -3.41 -0.02
N TRP A 172 28.10 -4.61 -0.01
CA TRP A 172 27.45 -5.76 0.61
C TRP A 172 27.59 -5.76 2.13
N PRO A 173 26.51 -5.81 2.92
CA PRO A 173 26.63 -6.03 4.36
C PRO A 173 27.41 -7.32 4.68
N GLU A 174 28.17 -7.33 5.78
CA GLU A 174 29.09 -8.43 6.12
C GLU A 174 28.45 -9.83 6.10
N ASN A 175 27.21 -9.92 6.58
CA ASN A 175 26.45 -11.17 6.69
C ASN A 175 26.02 -11.75 5.32
N VAL A 176 26.02 -10.95 4.26
CA VAL A 176 25.64 -11.38 2.90
C VAL A 176 26.79 -11.26 1.89
N ALA A 177 27.89 -10.61 2.27
CA ALA A 177 29.07 -10.47 1.42
C ALA A 177 29.70 -11.84 1.12
N THR A 178 29.98 -12.09 -0.17
CA THR A 178 30.69 -13.31 -0.57
C THR A 178 32.16 -13.25 -0.12
N LYS A 179 32.81 -14.41 0.06
CA LYS A 179 34.21 -14.48 0.54
C LYS A 179 35.20 -13.68 -0.31
N ASN A 180 34.90 -13.49 -1.60
CA ASN A 180 35.75 -12.73 -2.54
C ASN A 180 35.58 -11.21 -2.41
N CYS A 181 34.61 -10.71 -1.62
CA CYS A 181 34.40 -9.27 -1.37
C CYS A 181 35.25 -8.70 -0.22
N ARG A 182 36.23 -9.45 0.30
CA ARG A 182 36.98 -9.02 1.50
C ARG A 182 38.26 -8.25 1.15
N SER A 183 38.15 -7.17 0.39
CA SER A 183 39.14 -6.08 0.52
C SER A 183 38.73 -5.25 1.73
N ARG A 184 39.58 -5.20 2.77
CA ARG A 184 39.34 -4.41 3.99
C ARG A 184 39.45 -2.92 3.66
N GLU A 185 38.38 -2.31 3.16
CA GLU A 185 38.23 -0.86 3.16
C GLU A 185 37.11 -0.49 4.13
N TRP A 186 37.48 0.27 5.16
CA TRP A 186 36.58 0.75 6.21
C TRP A 186 35.78 1.92 5.63
N ILE A 187 34.56 1.70 5.16
CA ILE A 187 33.67 2.80 4.76
C ILE A 187 32.95 3.30 6.02
N ALA A 188 33.57 4.26 6.70
CA ALA A 188 32.92 5.01 7.75
C ALA A 188 31.85 5.91 7.13
N SER A 189 30.61 5.79 7.64
CA SER A 189 29.52 6.75 7.47
C SER A 189 28.77 6.72 6.12
N LEU A 190 27.78 5.84 6.00
CA LEU A 190 26.55 6.17 5.28
C LEU A 190 25.61 6.89 6.25
N LYS A 191 25.55 8.23 6.18
CA LYS A 191 24.47 8.99 6.80
C LYS A 191 23.31 9.02 5.81
N THR A 192 22.36 8.11 5.97
CA THR A 192 21.03 8.28 5.37
C THR A 192 20.16 9.06 6.35
N GLU A 193 19.40 10.04 5.84
CA GLU A 193 18.62 11.01 6.64
C GLU A 193 17.47 10.41 7.48
N SER A 194 17.32 9.09 7.60
CA SER A 194 16.21 8.52 8.36
C SER A 194 16.52 7.34 9.29
N THR A 195 17.76 6.85 9.40
CA THR A 195 18.15 5.93 10.49
C THR A 195 19.66 5.75 10.52
N ALA A 196 20.29 6.07 11.65
CA ALA A 196 21.70 5.78 11.88
C ALA A 196 21.89 4.27 12.13
N LEU A 197 21.86 3.47 11.06
CA LEU A 197 22.32 2.08 11.08
C LEU A 197 23.77 2.04 10.59
N SER A 198 24.72 2.04 11.52
CA SER A 198 26.12 1.77 11.20
C SER A 198 26.32 0.25 11.03
N VAL A 199 26.14 -0.25 9.81
CA VAL A 199 26.42 -1.66 9.48
C VAL A 199 27.74 -1.73 8.71
N PRO A 200 28.72 -2.57 9.11
CA PRO A 200 29.92 -2.78 8.31
C PRO A 200 29.55 -3.41 6.96
N ALA A 201 30.00 -2.78 5.87
CA ALA A 201 29.75 -3.20 4.50
C ALA A 201 31.07 -3.39 3.73
N TRP A 202 31.06 -4.29 2.76
CA TRP A 202 32.22 -4.78 2.03
C TRP A 202 32.02 -4.65 0.52
N ARG A 203 33.07 -4.25 -0.20
CA ARG A 203 33.04 -4.11 -1.65
C ARG A 203 33.70 -5.31 -2.33
N MET A 204 33.15 -5.72 -3.47
CA MET A 204 33.87 -6.63 -4.37
C MET A 204 35.08 -5.93 -4.99
N PRO A 205 36.31 -6.46 -4.86
CA PRO A 205 37.42 -5.94 -5.62
C PRO A 205 37.12 -6.07 -7.11
N ILE A 206 37.21 -4.96 -7.84
CA ILE A 206 37.06 -4.93 -9.29
C ILE A 206 38.37 -5.47 -9.88
N SER A 207 38.55 -6.80 -9.86
CA SER A 207 39.55 -7.45 -10.70
C SER A 207 38.96 -7.72 -12.09
N SER A 208 39.76 -7.56 -13.13
CA SER A 208 39.38 -7.81 -14.53
C SER A 208 38.93 -9.26 -14.79
N GLU A 209 39.18 -10.19 -13.86
CA GLU A 209 38.68 -11.56 -13.88
C GLU A 209 37.26 -11.71 -13.31
N CYS A 210 36.87 -10.90 -12.31
CA CYS A 210 35.61 -11.09 -11.58
C CYS A 210 34.36 -10.66 -12.39
N GLN A 211 34.50 -9.72 -13.33
CA GLN A 211 33.40 -9.34 -14.24
C GLN A 211 32.97 -10.48 -15.18
N ARG A 212 33.85 -11.43 -15.50
CA ARG A 212 33.53 -12.51 -16.46
C ARG A 212 32.61 -13.58 -15.89
N GLU A 213 32.59 -13.77 -14.57
CA GLU A 213 31.84 -14.89 -13.97
C GLU A 213 30.44 -14.50 -13.49
N LEU A 214 30.23 -13.27 -13.04
CA LEU A 214 28.92 -12.83 -12.50
C LEU A 214 28.02 -12.14 -13.54
N TRP A 215 28.57 -11.68 -14.66
CA TRP A 215 27.82 -10.89 -15.67
C TRP A 215 27.95 -11.41 -17.11
N CYS A 216 28.49 -12.61 -17.32
CA CYS A 216 28.42 -13.27 -18.62
C CYS A 216 27.32 -14.34 -18.59
N PRO A 217 26.11 -14.07 -19.13
CA PRO A 217 25.23 -15.17 -19.53
C PRO A 217 25.94 -15.87 -20.68
N ARG A 218 26.78 -16.87 -20.36
CA ARG A 218 27.38 -17.73 -21.38
C ARG A 218 26.24 -18.35 -22.16
N ARG A 219 26.00 -17.82 -23.36
CA ARG A 219 25.31 -18.50 -24.45
C ARG A 219 25.97 -19.87 -24.63
N ARG A 220 25.44 -20.89 -23.97
CA ARG A 220 25.40 -22.24 -24.52
C ARG A 220 23.97 -22.52 -24.91
N LEU A 221 23.61 -21.99 -26.08
CA LEU A 221 22.68 -22.67 -26.97
C LEU A 221 23.30 -24.04 -27.26
N GLN A 222 22.98 -25.04 -26.44
CA GLN A 222 23.00 -26.41 -26.91
C GLN A 222 21.72 -26.61 -27.71
N THR A 223 21.82 -26.38 -29.01
CA THR A 223 20.99 -27.06 -29.99
C THR A 223 21.17 -28.56 -29.78
N ARG A 224 20.23 -29.19 -29.08
CA ARG A 224 19.94 -30.61 -29.24
C ARG A 224 18.54 -30.71 -29.84
N VAL A 225 18.51 -30.64 -31.16
CA VAL A 225 17.49 -31.31 -31.96
C VAL A 225 17.56 -32.78 -31.57
N LEU A 226 16.45 -33.36 -31.11
CA LEU A 226 16.12 -34.76 -31.35
C LEU A 226 14.58 -34.87 -31.35
N ARG A 227 14.15 -35.71 -32.29
CA ARG A 227 12.79 -36.00 -32.77
C ARG A 227 11.78 -36.34 -31.69
#